data_AF-A0A382FUV8-F1
#
_entry.id   AF-A0A382FUV8-F1
#
_cell.length_a   1.000
_cell.length_b   1.000
_cell.length_c   1.000
_cell.angle_alpha   90.00
_cell.angle_beta   90.00
_cell.angle_gamma   90.00
#
_symmetry.space_group_name_H-M   'P 1'
#
loop_
_entity.id
_entity.type
_entity.pdbx_description
1 polymer ?
#
loop_
_entity_poly.entity_id
_entity_poly.type
_entity_poly.pdbx_seq_one_letter_code
_entity_poly.pdbx_strand_id
1 'polypeptide(L)'
;MSYIGEQPRFSDYPSQLISPNGVLTSFTLSYSVGTPASIIVSISGVKQSVGAYAVTGTLLDFGAGNPPPSGTNTLEVVYLGLKADPSPIQDQTLGIDAIMRTNAQSITENMSVASTVNAMSCGPITIADTKVVTVLGYWTVV
;
A
#
# COMPACT_ATOMS: atom_id res chain seq x y z
N MET A 1 -19.06 27.24 13.45
CA MET A 1 -17.62 27.60 13.46
C MET A 1 -17.01 27.01 12.22
N SER A 2 -16.53 27.84 11.28
CA SER A 2 -15.90 27.33 10.06
C SER A 2 -14.48 26.90 10.39
N TYR A 3 -14.14 25.65 10.05
CA TYR A 3 -12.80 25.12 10.20
C TYR A 3 -11.84 25.85 9.24
N ILE A 4 -10.75 26.42 9.76
CA ILE A 4 -9.77 27.25 9.02
C ILE A 4 -8.52 26.44 8.58
N GLY A 5 -8.61 25.11 8.60
CA GLY A 5 -7.53 24.21 8.16
C GLY A 5 -7.83 23.57 6.81
N GLU A 6 -6.78 23.20 6.08
CA GLU A 6 -6.88 22.27 4.96
C GLU A 6 -7.30 20.89 5.48
N GLN A 7 -8.28 20.24 4.82
CA GLN A 7 -8.66 18.87 5.16
C GLN A 7 -7.46 17.95 4.91
N PRO A 8 -7.08 17.05 5.83
CA PRO A 8 -5.99 16.11 5.61
C PRO A 8 -6.24 15.30 4.34
N ARG A 9 -5.45 15.52 3.29
CA ARG A 9 -5.65 14.88 1.97
C ARG A 9 -5.15 13.43 1.93
N PHE A 10 -4.40 13.00 2.95
CA PHE A 10 -3.86 11.64 3.12
C PHE A 10 -3.73 11.33 4.62
N SER A 11 -4.81 10.96 5.30
CA SER A 11 -4.71 10.56 6.71
C SER A 11 -5.94 9.79 7.15
N ASP A 12 -6.26 8.70 6.45
CA ASP A 12 -7.01 7.63 7.09
C ASP A 12 -5.98 6.61 7.58
N TYR A 13 -5.99 6.30 8.86
CA TYR A 13 -5.14 5.26 9.45
C TYR A 13 -5.98 4.00 9.50
N PRO A 14 -5.85 3.08 8.53
CA PRO A 14 -6.68 1.89 8.53
C PRO A 14 -6.46 1.12 9.82
N SER A 15 -7.53 0.52 10.31
CA SER A 15 -7.51 -0.38 11.46
C SER A 15 -7.90 -1.78 11.01
N GLN A 16 -7.17 -2.78 11.45
CA GLN A 16 -7.53 -4.18 11.28
C GLN A 16 -7.97 -4.77 12.61
N LEU A 17 -9.11 -5.47 12.59
CA LEU A 17 -9.60 -6.24 13.72
C LEU A 17 -9.35 -7.72 13.48
N ILE A 18 -8.85 -8.41 14.50
CA ILE A 18 -8.51 -9.83 14.47
C ILE A 18 -9.16 -10.49 15.70
N SER A 19 -9.68 -11.71 15.50
CA SER A 19 -10.25 -12.54 16.56
C SER A 19 -9.23 -13.59 17.03
N PRO A 20 -8.41 -13.33 18.06
CA PRO A 20 -7.49 -14.32 18.62
C PRO A 20 -8.26 -15.47 19.29
N ASN A 21 -7.66 -16.67 19.26
CA ASN A 21 -8.26 -17.89 19.84
C ASN A 21 -7.65 -18.30 21.20
N GLY A 22 -6.73 -17.50 21.76
CA GLY A 22 -6.05 -17.83 23.02
C GLY A 22 -4.90 -18.83 22.89
N VAL A 23 -4.53 -19.26 21.67
CA VAL A 23 -3.48 -20.27 21.41
C VAL A 23 -2.48 -19.79 20.36
N LEU A 24 -2.93 -19.15 19.30
CA LEU A 24 -2.06 -18.60 18.26
C LEU A 24 -1.30 -17.39 18.80
N THR A 25 0.01 -17.38 18.57
CA THR A 25 0.89 -16.25 18.89
C THR A 25 1.14 -15.35 17.70
N SER A 26 0.84 -15.82 16.49
CA SER A 26 1.12 -15.09 15.25
C SER A 26 -0.13 -14.90 14.40
N PHE A 27 -0.23 -13.73 13.77
CA PHE A 27 -1.37 -13.28 12.99
C PHE A 27 -0.92 -12.60 11.70
N THR A 28 -1.77 -12.65 10.67
CA THR A 28 -1.48 -12.01 9.38
C THR A 28 -2.13 -10.63 9.31
N LEU A 29 -1.31 -9.63 9.06
CA LEU A 29 -1.67 -8.25 8.81
C LEU A 29 -2.15 -8.06 7.36
N SER A 30 -3.11 -7.17 7.16
CA SER A 30 -3.60 -6.76 5.84
C SER A 30 -2.56 -5.97 5.03
N TYR A 31 -1.60 -5.34 5.72
CA TYR A 31 -0.55 -4.55 5.10
C TYR A 31 0.83 -4.91 5.65
N SER A 32 1.84 -4.78 4.79
CA SER A 32 3.23 -4.98 5.17
C SER A 32 3.73 -3.80 6.01
N VAL A 33 4.43 -4.10 7.11
CA VAL A 33 4.97 -3.11 8.04
C VAL A 33 6.47 -3.32 8.21
N GLY A 34 7.24 -2.24 8.15
CA GLY A 34 8.69 -2.29 8.24
C GLY A 34 9.22 -2.39 9.67
N THR A 35 8.50 -1.81 10.63
CA THR A 35 8.91 -1.82 12.04
C THR A 35 7.69 -1.90 12.97
N PRO A 36 7.83 -2.46 14.20
CA PRO A 36 6.76 -2.47 15.20
C PRO A 36 6.25 -1.07 15.58
N ALA A 37 7.06 -0.03 15.42
CA ALA A 37 6.70 1.36 15.70
C ALA A 37 5.76 1.98 14.65
N SER A 38 5.60 1.33 13.49
CA SER A 38 4.70 1.77 12.42
C SER A 38 3.24 1.36 12.65
N ILE A 39 2.96 0.62 13.72
CA ILE A 39 1.61 0.18 14.11
C ILE A 39 1.35 0.42 15.59
N ILE A 40 0.08 0.57 15.95
CA ILE A 40 -0.40 0.45 17.33
C ILE A 40 -1.18 -0.85 17.42
N VAL A 41 -0.80 -1.71 18.36
CA VAL A 41 -1.52 -2.94 18.68
C VAL A 41 -2.25 -2.75 20.01
N SER A 42 -3.55 -3.03 20.02
CA SER A 42 -4.38 -3.07 21.23
C SER A 42 -5.05 -4.44 21.36
N ILE A 43 -5.17 -4.92 22.60
CA ILE A 43 -5.88 -6.14 22.94
C ILE A 43 -6.98 -5.74 23.92
N SER A 44 -8.24 -5.93 23.53
CA SER A 44 -9.43 -5.53 24.28
C SER A 44 -9.38 -4.06 24.73
N GLY A 45 -8.91 -3.17 23.85
CA GLY A 45 -8.74 -1.74 24.12
C GLY A 45 -7.47 -1.38 24.92
N VAL A 46 -6.69 -2.35 25.39
CA VAL A 46 -5.42 -2.10 26.08
C VAL A 46 -4.28 -2.07 25.08
N LYS A 47 -3.64 -0.90 24.94
CA LYS A 47 -2.44 -0.72 24.10
C LYS A 47 -1.30 -1.61 24.61
N GLN A 48 -0.67 -2.33 23.68
CA GLN A 48 0.51 -3.15 23.94
C GLN A 48 1.80 -2.34 23.79
N SER A 49 2.82 -2.73 24.56
CA SER A 49 4.17 -2.17 24.40
C SER A 49 4.75 -2.64 23.07
N VAL A 50 5.58 -1.79 22.44
CA VAL A 50 6.25 -2.11 21.17
C VAL A 50 7.15 -3.34 21.29
N GLY A 51 7.67 -3.64 22.50
CA GLY A 51 8.46 -4.84 22.76
C GLY A 51 7.63 -6.12 23.03
N ALA A 52 6.31 -6.02 23.11
CA ALA A 52 5.42 -7.17 23.34
C ALA A 52 5.10 -7.94 22.05
N TYR A 53 5.50 -7.41 20.88
CA TYR A 53 5.28 -8.03 19.59
C TYR A 53 6.43 -7.71 18.63
N ALA A 54 6.64 -8.59 17.66
CA ALA A 54 7.53 -8.40 16.53
C ALA A 54 6.71 -8.36 15.23
N VAL A 55 7.26 -7.70 14.21
CA VAL A 55 6.65 -7.69 12.87
C VAL A 55 7.69 -8.03 11.81
N THR A 56 7.27 -8.78 10.79
CA THR A 56 8.10 -9.07 9.61
C THR A 56 7.20 -9.18 8.39
N GLY A 57 7.25 -8.16 7.52
CA GLY A 57 6.30 -8.06 6.40
C GLY A 57 4.88 -7.95 6.92
N THR A 58 4.05 -8.95 6.63
CA THR A 58 2.66 -9.04 7.13
C THR A 58 2.51 -9.91 8.37
N LEU A 59 3.59 -10.50 8.90
CA LEU A 59 3.51 -11.29 10.12
C LEU A 59 3.56 -10.38 11.34
N LEU A 60 2.55 -10.47 12.20
CA LEU A 60 2.55 -9.97 13.58
C LEU A 60 2.75 -11.16 14.52
N ASP A 61 3.73 -11.12 15.40
CA ASP A 61 4.04 -12.20 16.34
C ASP A 61 4.20 -11.68 17.77
N PHE A 62 3.50 -12.28 18.74
CA PHE A 62 3.62 -11.97 20.17
C PHE A 62 4.72 -12.81 20.86
N GLY A 63 5.38 -13.69 20.11
CA GLY A 63 6.43 -14.56 20.62
C GLY A 63 5.89 -15.81 21.30
N ALA A 64 6.74 -16.83 21.37
CA ALA A 64 6.36 -18.14 21.88
C ALA A 64 5.85 -18.07 23.33
N GLY A 65 4.68 -18.69 23.58
CA GLY A 65 4.07 -18.76 24.91
C GLY A 65 3.27 -17.54 25.34
N ASN A 66 3.15 -16.50 24.50
CA ASN A 66 2.38 -15.29 24.80
C ASN A 66 1.16 -15.11 23.87
N PRO A 67 0.25 -16.09 23.74
CA PRO A 67 -0.91 -15.91 22.89
C PRO A 67 -1.83 -14.81 23.46
N PRO A 68 -2.31 -13.87 22.64
CA PRO A 68 -3.36 -12.95 23.06
C PRO A 68 -4.59 -13.71 23.57
N PRO A 69 -5.26 -13.24 24.65
CA PRO A 69 -6.50 -13.85 25.15
C PRO A 69 -7.54 -14.03 24.05
N SER A 70 -8.33 -15.10 24.14
CA SER A 70 -9.38 -15.37 23.16
C SER A 70 -10.45 -14.28 23.17
N GLY A 71 -10.96 -13.94 21.98
CA GLY A 71 -12.02 -12.95 21.85
C GLY A 71 -12.38 -12.64 20.41
N THR A 72 -13.59 -12.12 20.21
CA THR A 72 -14.05 -11.67 18.89
C THR A 72 -13.62 -10.23 18.66
N ASN A 73 -12.81 -10.01 17.62
CA ASN A 73 -12.32 -8.69 17.22
C ASN A 73 -11.69 -7.90 18.37
N THR A 74 -11.06 -8.60 19.31
CA THR A 74 -10.41 -7.99 20.48
C THR A 74 -9.02 -7.48 20.17
N LEU A 75 -8.35 -8.02 19.15
CA LEU A 75 -7.05 -7.56 18.73
C LEU A 75 -7.25 -6.54 17.61
N GLU A 76 -6.87 -5.29 17.88
CA GLU A 76 -6.94 -4.20 16.93
C GLU A 76 -5.52 -3.73 16.57
N VAL A 77 -5.28 -3.52 15.28
CA VAL A 77 -4.01 -3.01 14.74
C VAL A 77 -4.31 -1.75 13.94
N VAL A 78 -3.83 -0.61 14.41
CA VAL A 78 -3.92 0.67 13.68
C VAL A 78 -2.59 0.91 12.97
N TYR A 79 -2.64 1.11 11.65
CA TYR A 79 -1.46 1.36 10.84
C TYR A 79 -1.14 2.86 10.83
N LEU A 80 -0.05 3.27 11.50
CA LEU A 80 0.37 4.68 11.60
C LEU A 80 1.14 5.18 10.38
N GLY A 81 1.60 4.24 9.56
CA GLY A 81 2.30 4.51 8.33
C GLY A 81 2.30 3.22 7.52
N LEU A 82 1.45 3.17 6.51
CA LEU A 82 1.58 2.14 5.50
C LEU A 82 2.81 2.48 4.68
N LYS A 83 3.71 1.50 4.51
CA LYS A 83 4.64 1.59 3.37
C LYS A 83 3.73 1.75 2.16
N ALA A 84 3.91 2.80 1.37
CA ALA A 84 3.35 2.83 0.04
C ALA A 84 3.98 1.63 -0.67
N ASP A 85 3.26 0.50 -0.73
CA ASP A 85 3.62 -0.54 -1.68
C ASP A 85 3.57 0.17 -3.03
N PRO A 86 4.69 0.22 -3.79
CA PRO A 86 4.68 0.80 -5.12
C PRO A 86 3.90 -0.16 -6.03
N SER A 87 2.58 -0.16 -5.87
CA SER A 87 1.62 -0.89 -6.67
C SER A 87 1.06 0.07 -7.71
N PRO A 88 1.35 -0.16 -9.00
CA PRO A 88 2.67 -0.49 -9.55
C PRO A 88 3.59 0.74 -9.48
N ILE A 89 4.91 0.58 -9.61
CA ILE A 89 5.89 1.67 -9.79
C ILE A 89 5.42 2.61 -10.91
N GLN A 90 4.75 3.71 -10.56
CA GLN A 90 4.40 4.80 -11.49
C GLN A 90 5.64 5.54 -11.96
N ASP A 91 6.78 5.32 -11.30
CA ASP A 91 8.07 5.80 -11.75
C ASP A 91 8.98 4.62 -12.11
N GLN A 92 9.05 4.33 -13.40
CA GLN A 92 9.84 3.25 -13.99
C GLN A 92 11.29 3.70 -14.24
N THR A 93 11.93 4.24 -13.21
CA THR A 93 13.34 4.68 -13.26
C THR A 93 14.26 3.53 -12.90
N LEU A 94 15.23 3.20 -13.76
CA LEU A 94 16.26 2.21 -13.49
C LEU A 94 17.65 2.88 -13.38
N GLY A 95 18.40 2.50 -12.34
CA GLY A 95 19.72 3.04 -12.01
C GLY A 95 19.68 4.25 -11.05
N ILE A 96 20.79 4.48 -10.33
CA ILE A 96 20.91 5.54 -9.32
C ILE A 96 20.81 6.95 -9.95
N ASP A 97 21.17 7.09 -11.22
CA ASP A 97 21.16 8.35 -11.97
C ASP A 97 19.99 8.46 -12.98
N ALA A 98 18.95 7.64 -12.82
CA ALA A 98 17.81 7.61 -13.74
C ALA A 98 18.16 7.38 -15.22
N ILE A 99 19.16 6.53 -15.46
CA ILE A 99 19.76 6.31 -16.79
C ILE A 99 18.74 5.68 -17.77
N MET A 100 17.82 4.85 -17.27
CA MET A 100 16.82 4.21 -18.12
C MET A 100 15.41 4.42 -17.56
N ARG A 101 14.46 4.62 -18.49
CA ARG A 101 13.02 4.64 -18.23
C ARG A 101 12.39 3.42 -18.91
N THR A 102 11.44 2.75 -18.27
CA THR A 102 10.70 1.64 -18.88
C THR A 102 9.20 1.93 -18.96
N ASN A 103 8.50 1.24 -19.87
CA ASN A 103 7.04 1.22 -19.94
C ASN A 103 6.56 -0.23 -20.03
N ALA A 104 5.31 -0.47 -19.64
CA ALA A 104 4.67 -1.75 -19.90
C ALA A 104 4.51 -1.99 -21.41
N GLN A 105 4.43 -3.25 -21.81
CA GLN A 105 4.17 -3.66 -23.20
C GLN A 105 2.68 -3.64 -23.56
N SER A 106 1.80 -3.51 -22.55
CA SER A 106 0.35 -3.56 -22.73
C SER A 106 -0.35 -2.43 -22.00
N ILE A 107 -1.34 -1.85 -22.66
CA ILE A 107 -2.29 -0.88 -22.11
C ILE A 107 -3.56 -1.63 -21.73
N THR A 108 -3.85 -1.71 -20.44
CA THR A 108 -4.98 -2.48 -19.88
C THR A 108 -6.10 -1.60 -19.34
N GLU A 109 -6.00 -0.29 -19.55
CA GLU A 109 -6.97 0.72 -19.14
C GLU A 109 -7.24 1.75 -20.25
N ASN A 110 -8.34 2.48 -20.14
CA ASN A 110 -8.61 3.58 -21.07
C ASN A 110 -7.64 4.73 -20.75
N MET A 111 -7.00 5.28 -21.78
CA MET A 111 -6.03 6.35 -21.62
C MET A 111 -6.32 7.51 -22.56
N SER A 112 -5.87 8.71 -22.19
CA SER A 112 -5.95 9.88 -23.05
C SER A 112 -4.66 10.69 -23.05
N VAL A 113 -4.26 11.16 -24.22
CA VAL A 113 -3.18 12.12 -24.41
C VAL A 113 -3.83 13.45 -24.76
N ALA A 114 -3.80 14.40 -23.82
CA ALA A 114 -4.39 15.72 -24.02
C ALA A 114 -3.71 16.48 -25.18
N SER A 115 -4.41 17.46 -25.76
CA SER A 115 -3.92 18.23 -26.91
C SER A 115 -2.66 19.05 -26.64
N THR A 116 -2.32 19.30 -25.38
CA THR A 116 -1.18 20.12 -24.95
C THR A 116 0.02 19.31 -24.48
N VAL A 117 -0.02 17.97 -24.58
CA VAL A 117 1.04 17.10 -24.07
C VAL A 117 1.53 16.11 -25.13
N ASN A 118 2.79 15.72 -24.97
CA ASN A 118 3.41 14.65 -25.73
C ASN A 118 3.54 13.41 -24.84
N ALA A 119 3.24 12.25 -25.39
CA ALA A 119 3.44 10.95 -24.77
C ALA A 119 4.46 10.13 -25.56
N MET A 120 5.23 9.28 -24.87
CA MET A 120 6.12 8.33 -25.51
C MET A 120 6.03 6.93 -24.91
N SER A 121 6.24 5.92 -25.74
CA SER A 121 6.42 4.53 -25.33
C SER A 121 7.59 3.92 -26.10
N CYS A 122 8.32 3.01 -25.47
CA CYS A 122 9.44 2.29 -26.04
C CYS A 122 9.04 0.84 -26.31
N GLY A 123 9.31 0.37 -27.53
CA GLY A 123 8.99 -0.96 -28.03
C GLY A 123 7.53 -1.14 -28.47
N PRO A 124 7.19 -2.31 -29.04
CA PRO A 124 5.82 -2.62 -29.43
C PRO A 124 4.84 -2.50 -28.26
N ILE A 125 3.70 -1.85 -28.50
CA ILE A 125 2.64 -1.66 -27.51
C ILE A 125 1.36 -2.35 -27.97
N THR A 126 0.79 -3.14 -27.07
CA THR A 126 -0.51 -3.81 -27.26
C THR A 126 -1.59 -3.05 -26.50
N ILE A 127 -2.71 -2.72 -27.15
CA ILE A 127 -3.90 -2.18 -26.48
C ILE A 127 -4.86 -3.34 -26.28
N ALA A 128 -5.31 -3.59 -25.04
CA ALA A 128 -6.24 -4.69 -24.77
C ALA A 128 -7.60 -4.47 -25.45
N ASP A 129 -8.24 -5.55 -25.92
CA ASP A 129 -9.42 -5.53 -26.81
C ASP A 129 -10.60 -4.64 -26.38
N THR A 130 -10.73 -4.35 -25.08
CA THR A 130 -11.82 -3.52 -24.53
C THR A 130 -11.40 -2.09 -24.17
N LYS A 131 -10.18 -1.70 -24.54
CA LYS A 131 -9.55 -0.44 -24.11
C LYS A 131 -9.33 0.50 -25.28
N VAL A 132 -9.46 1.79 -24.98
CA VAL A 132 -9.32 2.88 -25.95
C VAL A 132 -8.22 3.83 -25.48
N VAL A 133 -7.33 4.18 -26.40
CA VAL A 133 -6.36 5.26 -26.22
C VAL A 133 -6.79 6.43 -27.09
N THR A 134 -7.26 7.52 -26.47
CA THR A 134 -7.64 8.73 -27.19
C THR A 134 -6.45 9.68 -27.28
N VAL A 135 -5.93 9.90 -28.48
CA VAL A 135 -4.79 10.79 -28.70
C VAL A 135 -5.25 12.09 -29.33
N LEU A 136 -5.27 13.18 -28.55
CA LEU A 136 -5.55 14.53 -29.01
C LEU A 136 -4.28 15.35 -29.22
N GLY A 137 -3.19 15.01 -28.52
CA GLY A 137 -1.85 15.55 -28.71
C GLY A 137 -1.00 14.66 -29.61
N TYR A 138 0.24 14.39 -29.18
CA TYR A 138 1.16 13.50 -29.90
C TYR A 138 1.53 12.29 -29.05
N TRP A 139 1.50 11.11 -29.67
CA TRP A 139 2.01 9.89 -29.08
C TRP A 139 3.04 9.26 -30.01
N THR A 140 4.25 9.04 -29.50
CA THR A 140 5.34 8.39 -30.24
C THR A 140 5.65 7.04 -29.64
N VAL A 141 5.66 6.00 -30.46
CA VAL A 141 6.15 4.67 -30.10
C VAL A 141 7.50 4.48 -30.80
N VAL A 142 8.56 4.37 -30.01
CA VAL A 142 9.95 4.25 -30.46
C VAL A 142 10.36 2.80 -30.53
#